data_AF-H5TRL3-F1
#
_entry.id   AF-H5TRL3-F1
#
_cell.length_a   1.000
_cell.length_b   1.000
_cell.length_c   1.000
_cell.angle_alpha   90.00
_cell.angle_beta   90.00
_cell.angle_gamma   90.00
#
_symmetry.space_group_name_H-M   'P 1'
#
loop_
_entity.id
_entity.type
_entity.pdbx_description
1 polymer ?
#
loop_
_entity_poly.entity_id
_entity_poly.type
_entity_poly.pdbx_seq_one_letter_code
_entity_poly.pdbx_strand_id
1 'polypeptide(L)' 'DTGPILAQAPVMVSPSDTEETLHERIKSVERFLLADVVAKLVTRGVVIDGRKARIP' A
#
# COMPACT_ATOMS: atom_id res chain seq x y z
N ASP A 1 9.92 -8.80 2.41
CA ASP A 1 9.68 -7.60 1.57
C ASP A 1 10.04 -7.75 0.09
N THR A 2 10.01 -8.95 -0.50
CA THR A 2 10.39 -9.16 -1.92
C THR A 2 9.26 -9.67 -2.81
N GLY A 3 8.05 -9.81 -2.26
CA GLY A 3 6.88 -10.28 -3.00
C GLY A 3 6.39 -9.29 -4.06
N PRO A 4 5.49 -9.72 -4.96
CA PRO A 4 4.84 -8.84 -5.93
C PRO A 4 4.07 -7.71 -5.23
N ILE A 5 4.24 -6.49 -5.74
CA ILE A 5 3.56 -5.31 -5.20
C ILE A 5 2.09 -5.34 -5.62
N LEU A 6 1.16 -5.29 -4.66
CA LEU A 6 -0.28 -5.27 -4.89
C LEU A 6 -0.84 -3.86 -5.11
N ALA A 7 -0.37 -2.91 -4.30
CA ALA A 7 -0.72 -1.50 -4.42
C ALA A 7 0.35 -0.65 -3.74
N GLN A 8 0.40 0.63 -4.12
CA GLN A 8 1.26 1.65 -3.50
C GLN A 8 0.49 2.95 -3.44
N ALA A 9 0.81 3.77 -2.45
CA ALA A 9 0.28 5.12 -2.33
C ALA A 9 1.43 6.08 -2.03
N PRO A 10 1.49 7.25 -2.70
CA PRO A 10 2.46 8.27 -2.36
C PRO A 10 2.07 8.97 -1.06
N VAL A 11 3.08 9.39 -0.30
CA VAL A 11 2.91 10.22 0.91
C VAL A 11 3.82 11.43 0.76
N MET A 12 3.25 12.63 0.88
CA MET A 12 4.01 13.87 0.81
C MET A 12 4.87 14.04 2.06
N VAL A 13 6.12 14.46 1.84
CA VAL A 13 7.07 14.81 2.89
C VAL A 13 7.16 16.34 2.98
N SER A 14 7.03 16.88 4.19
CA SER A 14 7.19 18.30 4.50
C SER A 14 8.60 18.58 5.01
N PRO A 15 9.18 19.77 4.76
CA PRO A 15 10.46 20.18 5.36
C PRO A 15 10.48 20.13 6.90
N SER A 16 9.31 20.20 7.54
CA SER A 16 9.16 20.18 9.00
C SER A 16 8.90 18.79 9.57
N ASP A 17 8.85 17.74 8.75
CA ASP A 17 8.56 16.39 9.24
C ASP A 17 9.74 15.86 10.06
N THR A 18 9.43 15.35 11.25
CA THR A 18 10.29 14.39 11.95
C THR A 18 9.98 12.98 11.45
N GLU A 19 10.88 12.03 11.73
CA GLU A 19 10.63 10.61 11.46
C GLU A 19 9.28 10.15 12.02
N GLU A 20 8.97 10.50 13.27
CA GLU A 20 7.71 10.15 13.93
C GLU A 20 6.49 10.71 13.18
N THR A 21 6.50 12.00 12.86
CA THR A 21 5.36 12.65 12.17
C THR A 21 5.14 12.13 10.76
N LEU A 22 6.23 11.84 10.03
CA LEU A 22 6.15 11.24 8.70
C LEU A 22 5.67 9.78 8.80
N HIS A 23 6.20 9.02 9.75
CA HIS A 23 5.85 7.62 9.95
C HIS A 23 4.38 7.45 10.32
N GLU A 24 3.81 8.31 11.17
CA GLU A 24 2.38 8.26 11.48
C GLU A 24 1.49 8.67 10.29
N ARG A 25 1.96 9.59 9.44
CA ARG A 25 1.28 9.90 8.17
C ARG A 25 1.30 8.70 7.21
N ILE A 26 2.45 8.03 7.08
CA ILE A 26 2.60 6.80 6.28
C ILE A 26 1.66 5.71 6.81
N LYS A 27 1.66 5.43 8.12
CA LYS A 27 0.78 4.42 8.72
C LYS A 27 -0.69 4.72 8.47
N SER A 28 -1.08 5.99 8.52
CA SER A 28 -2.47 6.37 8.25
C SER A 28 -2.87 5.99 6.82
N VAL A 29 -2.04 6.32 5.83
CA VAL A 29 -2.27 5.95 4.42
C VAL A 29 -2.19 4.44 4.21
N GLU A 30 -1.23 3.78 4.85
CA GLU A 30 -1.04 2.32 4.78
C GLU A 30 -2.29 1.57 5.27
N ARG A 31 -2.88 1.97 6.39
CA ARG A 31 -4.09 1.31 6.94
C ARG A 31 -5.26 1.36 5.97
N PHE A 32 -5.50 2.50 5.31
CA PHE A 32 -6.56 2.61 4.30
C PHE A 32 -6.24 1.79 3.06
N LEU A 33 -5.00 1.87 2.56
CA LEU A 33 -4.56 1.13 1.38
C LEU A 33 -4.66 -0.39 1.61
N LEU A 34 -4.23 -0.87 2.77
CA LEU A 34 -4.28 -2.29 3.13
C LEU A 34 -5.72 -2.78 3.20
N ALA A 35 -6.61 -2.05 3.87
CA ALA A 35 -8.02 -2.42 3.98
C ALA A 35 -8.71 -2.50 2.60
N ASP A 36 -8.48 -1.50 1.74
CA ASP A 36 -9.01 -1.48 0.38
C ASP A 36 -8.47 -2.65 -0.47
N VAL A 37 -7.16 -2.92 -0.42
CA VAL A 37 -6.55 -4.05 -1.13
C VAL A 37 -7.12 -5.37 -0.64
N VAL A 38 -7.26 -5.58 0.67
CA VAL A 38 -7.84 -6.82 1.22
C VAL A 38 -9.28 -7.01 0.74
N ALA A 39 -10.11 -5.97 0.79
CA ALA A 39 -11.48 -6.04 0.29
C ALA A 39 -11.52 -6.43 -1.20
N LYS A 40 -10.64 -5.84 -2.02
CA LYS A 40 -10.51 -6.14 -3.44
C LYS A 40 -10.02 -7.57 -3.70
N LEU A 41 -9.07 -8.06 -2.91
CA LEU A 41 -8.56 -9.43 -3.01
C LEU A 41 -9.63 -10.46 -2.68
N VAL A 42 -10.40 -10.25 -1.61
CA VAL A 42 -11.44 -11.18 -1.18
C VAL A 42 -12.59 -11.25 -2.19
N THR A 43 -12.89 -10.13 -2.87
CA THR A 43 -14.02 -10.06 -3.80
C THR A 43 -13.66 -10.41 -5.24
N ARG A 44 -12.42 -10.16 -5.68
CA ARG A 44 -12.01 -10.28 -7.09
C ARG A 44 -10.83 -11.21 -7.33
N GLY A 45 -10.15 -11.66 -6.27
CA GLY A 45 -8.93 -12.45 -6.35
C GLY A 45 -7.71 -11.63 -6.83
N VAL A 46 -6.64 -12.32 -7.21
CA VAL A 46 -5.42 -11.70 -7.77
C VAL A 46 -4.79 -12.64 -8.78
N VAL A 47 -4.25 -12.08 -9.86
CA VAL A 47 -3.39 -12.78 -10.81
C VAL A 47 -1.96 -12.33 -10.58
N ILE A 48 -1.05 -13.28 -10.39
CA ILE A 48 0.38 -13.03 -10.21
C ILE A 48 1.12 -13.64 -11.40
N ASP A 49 1.89 -12.81 -12.11
CA ASP A 49 2.78 -13.20 -13.20
C ASP A 49 4.20 -12.73 -12.89
N GLY A 50 5.07 -13.69 -12.54
CA GLY A 50 6.40 -13.42 -12.02
C GLY A 50 6.34 -12.47 -10.81
N ARG A 51 6.82 -11.22 -10.98
CA ARG A 51 6.79 -10.18 -9.93
C ARG A 51 5.68 -9.14 -10.08
N LYS A 52 4.76 -9.33 -11.04
CA LYS A 52 3.64 -8.41 -11.28
C LYS A 52 2.36 -9.02 -10.71
N ALA A 53 1.63 -8.24 -9.93
CA ALA A 53 0.30 -8.62 -9.45
C ALA A 53 -0.75 -7.68 -10.05
N ARG A 54 -1.91 -8.25 -10.38
CA ARG A 54 -3.07 -7.51 -10.87
C ARG A 54 -4.32 -8.04 -10.19
N ILE A 55 -5.10 -7.14 -9.60
CA ILE A 55 -6.44 -7.43 -9.11
C ILE A 55 -7.41 -7.09 -10.25
N PRO A 56 -8.17 -8.05 -10.80
CA PRO A 56 -9.09 -7.84 -11.94
C PRO A 56 -10.18 -6.79 -11.68
#